data_AF-A0A359GZS1-F1
#
_entry.id   AF-A0A359GZS1-F1
#
_cell.length_a   1.000
_cell.length_b   1.000
_cell.length_c   1.000
_cell.angle_alpha   90.00
_cell.angle_beta   90.00
_cell.angle_gamma   90.00
#
_symmetry.space_group_name_H-M   'P 1'
#
loop_
_entity.id
_entity.type
_entity.pdbx_description
1 polymer ?
#
loop_
_entity_poly.entity_id
_entity_poly.type
_entity_poly.pdbx_seq_one_letter_code
_entity_poly.pdbx_strand_id
1 'polypeptide(L)'
;HSGDGEVYIRGPGYTFGLGFGIVSDAGQARDPLTPGTFSWGGAWGTIFWVDPVENMVGIMMTQITSYSHLTVRQELGVTAMQAIIDSYSNKPFSVRGYPVLD
;
A
#
# COMPACT_ATOMS: atom_id res chain seq x y z
N HIS A 1 -2.88 -15.75 -0.93
CA HIS A 1 -2.75 -15.45 -2.37
C HIS A 1 -4.11 -15.60 -3.01
N SER A 2 -4.76 -14.48 -3.36
CA SER A 2 -6.11 -14.50 -3.98
C SER A 2 -6.10 -14.83 -5.48
N GLY A 3 -4.94 -14.96 -6.12
CA GLY A 3 -4.86 -15.07 -7.58
C GLY A 3 -5.47 -13.83 -8.23
N ASP A 4 -6.33 -14.06 -9.23
CA ASP A 4 -7.07 -13.00 -9.95
C ASP A 4 -8.34 -12.54 -9.22
N GLY A 5 -8.62 -13.09 -8.03
CA GLY A 5 -9.77 -12.71 -7.23
C GLY A 5 -9.58 -11.39 -6.49
N GLU A 6 -10.59 -10.52 -6.55
CA GLU A 6 -10.59 -9.27 -5.78
C GLU A 6 -10.63 -9.52 -4.27
N VAL A 7 -10.00 -8.63 -3.51
CA VAL A 7 -10.06 -8.65 -2.06
C VAL A 7 -11.22 -7.81 -1.58
N TYR A 8 -12.29 -8.47 -1.15
CA TYR A 8 -13.49 -7.80 -0.64
C TYR A 8 -13.18 -6.77 0.47
N ILE A 9 -12.13 -7.01 1.27
CA ILE A 9 -11.76 -6.17 2.41
C ILE A 9 -11.33 -4.76 1.99
N ARG A 10 -10.65 -4.61 0.84
CA ARG A 10 -10.23 -3.29 0.32
C ARG A 10 -11.05 -2.82 -0.87
N GLY A 11 -11.63 -3.73 -1.65
CA GLY A 11 -12.42 -3.43 -2.84
C GLY A 11 -11.62 -3.52 -4.14
N PRO A 12 -12.15 -2.95 -5.24
CA PRO A 12 -11.52 -3.02 -6.56
C PRO A 12 -10.11 -2.43 -6.60
N GLY A 13 -9.28 -2.94 -7.52
CA GLY A 13 -7.88 -2.51 -7.66
C GLY A 13 -6.92 -3.08 -6.61
N TYR A 14 -7.38 -4.04 -5.79
CA TYR A 14 -6.58 -4.74 -4.79
C TYR A 14 -6.63 -6.26 -4.94
N THR A 15 -5.45 -6.89 -4.82
CA THR A 15 -5.27 -8.34 -4.67
C THR A 15 -4.73 -8.68 -3.27
N PHE A 16 -4.63 -9.98 -2.93
CA PHE A 16 -4.05 -10.42 -1.66
C PHE A 16 -2.83 -11.30 -1.88
N GLY A 17 -1.70 -10.91 -1.31
CA GLY A 17 -0.46 -11.67 -1.34
C GLY A 17 -0.30 -12.64 -0.18
N LEU A 18 0.91 -12.68 0.37
CA LEU A 18 1.27 -13.45 1.57
C LEU A 18 1.07 -12.56 2.81
N GLY A 19 -0.18 -12.40 3.24
CA GLY A 19 -0.53 -11.67 4.46
C GLY A 19 -0.84 -10.18 4.28
N PHE A 20 -0.77 -9.67 3.05
CA PHE A 20 -0.94 -8.23 2.76
C PHE A 20 -1.89 -8.00 1.58
N GLY A 21 -2.63 -6.89 1.64
CA GLY A 21 -3.35 -6.37 0.48
C GLY A 21 -2.36 -5.65 -0.44
N ILE A 22 -2.41 -5.95 -1.72
CA ILE A 22 -1.49 -5.43 -2.75
C ILE A 22 -2.30 -4.61 -3.75
N VAL A 23 -1.85 -3.39 -4.04
CA VAL A 23 -2.42 -2.57 -5.12
C VAL A 23 -2.10 -3.24 -6.46
N SER A 24 -3.12 -3.63 -7.22
CA SER A 24 -2.95 -4.23 -8.55
C SER A 24 -3.23 -3.25 -9.68
N ASP A 25 -4.19 -2.34 -9.49
CA ASP A 25 -4.60 -1.35 -10.49
C ASP A 25 -4.86 -0.02 -9.80
N ALA A 26 -4.02 0.97 -10.09
CA ALA A 26 -4.12 2.31 -9.50
C ALA A 26 -5.32 3.13 -10.02
N GLY A 27 -5.88 2.80 -11.19
CA GLY A 27 -7.07 3.46 -11.73
C GLY A 27 -8.37 2.99 -11.08
N GLN A 28 -8.37 1.78 -10.52
CA GLN A 28 -9.51 1.19 -9.79
C GLN A 28 -9.37 1.31 -8.26
N ALA A 29 -8.13 1.34 -7.76
CA ALA A 29 -7.87 1.45 -6.33
C ALA A 29 -8.35 2.79 -5.75
N ARG A 30 -8.79 2.74 -4.49
CA ARG A 30 -9.25 3.94 -3.77
C ARG A 30 -8.12 4.78 -3.17
N ASP A 31 -6.93 4.22 -3.05
CA ASP A 31 -5.77 4.90 -2.49
C ASP A 31 -4.81 5.27 -3.64
N PRO A 32 -4.24 6.49 -3.66
CA PRO A 32 -3.34 6.94 -4.72
C PRO A 32 -1.91 6.39 -4.51
N LEU A 33 -1.80 5.07 -4.34
CA LEU A 33 -0.55 4.34 -4.16
C LEU A 33 -0.16 3.67 -5.48
N THR A 34 1.13 3.36 -5.66
CA THR A 34 1.57 2.71 -6.91
C THR A 34 1.20 1.22 -6.94
N PRO A 35 0.99 0.63 -8.13
CA PRO A 35 0.83 -0.81 -8.28
C PRO A 35 2.04 -1.56 -7.70
N GLY A 36 1.77 -2.64 -6.95
CA GLY A 36 2.78 -3.38 -6.19
C GLY A 36 2.94 -2.92 -4.73
N THR A 37 2.35 -1.78 -4.35
CA THR A 37 2.31 -1.34 -2.96
C THR A 37 1.55 -2.35 -2.11
N PHE A 38 2.14 -2.79 -1.00
CA PHE A 38 1.54 -3.75 -0.08
C PHE A 38 1.28 -3.13 1.29
N SER A 39 0.18 -3.52 1.93
CA SER A 39 -0.30 -2.85 3.14
C SER A 39 -1.17 -3.75 4.01
N TRP A 40 -1.27 -3.40 5.30
CA TRP A 40 -2.22 -3.97 6.24
C TRP A 40 -2.61 -2.96 7.32
N GLY A 41 -3.76 -3.21 7.95
CA GLY A 41 -4.28 -2.40 9.05
C GLY A 41 -4.29 -3.16 10.36
N GLY A 42 -4.15 -2.42 11.47
CA GLY A 42 -4.38 -2.94 12.82
C GLY A 42 -5.75 -2.53 13.37
N ALA A 43 -6.24 -3.30 14.34
CA ALA A 43 -7.55 -3.09 14.95
C ALA A 43 -7.69 -1.74 15.68
N TRP A 44 -6.58 -1.11 16.08
CA TRP A 44 -6.53 0.13 16.86
C TRP A 44 -6.22 1.38 16.03
N GLY A 45 -6.56 1.35 14.73
CA GLY A 45 -6.42 2.49 13.84
C GLY A 45 -5.02 2.66 13.25
N THR A 46 -4.15 1.66 13.46
CA THR A 46 -2.84 1.62 12.82
C THR A 46 -2.95 1.17 11.38
N ILE A 47 -2.04 1.66 10.53
CA ILE A 47 -1.90 1.23 9.14
C ILE A 47 -0.44 1.39 8.74
N PHE A 48 0.03 0.49 7.90
CA PHE A 48 1.27 0.69 7.18
C PHE A 48 1.07 0.39 5.69
N TRP A 49 1.95 0.94 4.88
CA TRP A 49 2.11 0.59 3.48
C TRP A 49 3.58 0.66 3.11
N VAL A 50 3.98 -0.16 2.15
CA VAL A 50 5.32 -0.16 1.57
C VAL A 50 5.15 -0.01 0.07
N ASP A 51 5.71 1.05 -0.48
CA ASP A 51 5.70 1.38 -1.90
C ASP A 51 7.11 1.15 -2.49
N PRO A 52 7.34 0.03 -3.19
CA PRO A 52 8.62 -0.27 -3.81
C PRO A 52 8.97 0.66 -4.99
N VAL A 53 7.97 1.23 -5.65
CA VAL A 53 8.13 2.11 -6.81
C VAL A 53 8.71 3.44 -6.37
N GLU A 54 8.15 4.00 -5.30
CA GLU A 54 8.60 5.26 -4.70
C GLU A 54 9.66 5.09 -3.61
N ASN A 55 10.11 3.85 -3.37
CA ASN A 55 11.10 3.47 -2.36
C ASN A 55 10.77 4.06 -0.98
N MET A 56 9.52 3.88 -0.56
CA MET A 56 8.95 4.55 0.61
C MET A 56 8.16 3.58 1.50
N VAL A 57 8.26 3.81 2.81
CA VAL A 57 7.49 3.09 3.83
C VAL A 57 6.72 4.12 4.65
N GLY A 58 5.40 3.98 4.67
CA GLY A 58 4.51 4.78 5.52
C GLY A 58 4.02 3.94 6.71
N ILE A 59 4.13 4.50 7.92
CA ILE A 59 3.61 3.89 9.15
C ILE A 59 2.81 4.94 9.90
N MET A 60 1.55 4.62 10.21
CA MET A 60 0.72 5.40 11.12
C MET A 60 0.38 4.57 12.34
N MET A 61 0.64 5.14 13.51
CA MET A 61 0.26 4.55 14.79
C MET A 61 -0.71 5.48 15.51
N THR A 62 -1.94 5.04 15.64
CA THR A 62 -2.93 5.61 16.55
C THR A 62 -3.34 4.54 17.56
N GLN A 63 -4.02 4.95 18.63
CA GLN A 63 -4.57 4.04 19.64
C GLN A 63 -6.07 4.30 19.82
N ILE A 64 -6.78 4.34 18.70
CA ILE A 64 -8.21 4.65 18.66
C ILE A 64 -8.94 3.41 18.17
N THR A 65 -9.96 2.99 18.92
CA THR A 65 -10.91 1.95 18.49
C THR A 65 -12.20 2.65 18.04
N SER A 66 -12.82 2.19 16.94
CA SER A 66 -13.90 2.90 16.22
C SER A 66 -13.47 4.19 15.50
N TYR A 67 -12.67 4.03 14.44
CA TYR A 67 -12.11 5.13 13.64
C TYR A 67 -12.75 5.27 12.24
N SER A 68 -13.93 4.68 12.00
CA SER A 68 -14.59 4.72 10.68
C SER A 68 -15.01 6.12 10.24
N HIS A 69 -15.15 7.05 11.18
CA HIS A 69 -15.45 8.47 10.95
C HIS A 69 -14.21 9.32 10.70
N LEU A 70 -13.00 8.74 10.83
CA LEU A 70 -11.74 9.42 10.59
C LEU A 70 -11.20 9.00 9.22
N THR A 71 -10.72 9.97 8.46
CA THR A 71 -10.12 9.79 7.12
C THR A 71 -8.59 9.70 7.16
N VAL A 72 -7.99 9.92 8.33
CA VAL A 72 -6.53 10.05 8.51
C VAL A 72 -5.74 8.82 8.01
N ARG A 73 -6.34 7.61 8.04
CA ARG A 73 -5.70 6.40 7.50
C ARG A 73 -5.49 6.47 5.99
N GLN A 74 -6.47 7.02 5.27
CA GLN A 74 -6.42 7.21 3.82
C GLN A 74 -5.60 8.46 3.48
N GLU A 75 -5.85 9.57 4.18
CA GLU A 75 -5.22 10.87 3.93
C GLU A 75 -3.71 10.84 4.13
N LEU A 76 -3.18 10.03 5.05
CA LEU A 76 -1.73 9.90 5.19
C LEU A 76 -1.06 9.42 3.90
N GLY A 77 -1.63 8.39 3.25
CA GLY A 77 -1.10 7.89 1.99
C GLY A 77 -1.21 8.94 0.89
N VAL A 78 -2.38 9.59 0.78
CA VAL A 78 -2.64 10.66 -0.21
C VAL A 78 -1.63 11.80 -0.07
N THR A 79 -1.50 12.34 1.14
CA THR A 79 -0.66 13.51 1.40
C THR A 79 0.83 13.20 1.27
N ALA A 80 1.27 12.00 1.69
CA ALA A 80 2.65 11.54 1.49
C ALA A 80 3.00 11.43 0.00
N MET A 81 2.11 10.82 -0.81
CA MET A 81 2.33 10.66 -2.25
C MET A 81 2.31 12.01 -2.99
N GLN A 82 1.43 12.93 -2.60
CA GLN A 82 1.38 14.29 -3.16
C GLN A 82 2.59 15.16 -2.80
N ALA A 83 3.30 14.83 -1.71
CA ALA A 83 4.50 15.54 -1.29
C ALA A 83 5.76 15.10 -2.06
N ILE A 84 5.68 14.07 -2.90
CA ILE A 84 6.79 13.61 -3.73
C ILE A 84 7.07 14.66 -4.81
N ILE A 85 8.25 15.29 -4.73
CA ILE A 85 8.77 16.17 -5.78
C ILE A 85 9.68 15.44 -6.78
N ASP A 86 10.31 14.35 -6.34
CA ASP A 86 11.23 13.52 -7.13
C ASP A 86 10.78 12.05 -7.05
N SER A 87 10.13 11.56 -8.10
CA SER A 87 9.63 10.18 -8.15
C SER A 87 10.74 9.18 -8.48
N TYR A 88 10.70 8.00 -7.84
CA TYR A 88 11.57 6.87 -8.11
C TYR A 88 11.00 5.92 -9.18
N SER A 89 9.81 6.19 -9.72
CA SER A 89 9.16 5.36 -10.75
C SER A 89 9.99 5.10 -12.00
N ASN A 90 10.89 6.03 -12.36
CA ASN A 90 11.76 5.91 -13.53
C ASN A 90 13.16 5.33 -13.21
N LYS A 91 13.42 4.95 -11.96
CA LYS A 91 14.70 4.36 -11.53
C LYS A 91 14.56 2.83 -11.44
N PRO A 92 15.63 2.05 -11.68
CA PRO A 92 15.56 0.60 -11.56
C PRO A 92 15.11 0.21 -10.15
N PHE A 93 14.10 -0.66 -10.05
CA PHE A 93 13.52 -1.11 -8.79
C PHE A 93 14.62 -1.53 -7.79
N SER A 94 14.63 -0.91 -6.61
CA SER A 94 15.63 -1.19 -5.56
C SER A 94 15.38 -2.54 -4.88
N VAL A 95 14.14 -3.06 -4.93
CA VAL A 95 13.78 -4.37 -4.39
C VAL A 95 14.28 -5.45 -5.33
N ARG A 96 15.55 -5.80 -5.15
CA ARG A 96 16.18 -6.95 -5.79
C ARG A 96 15.51 -8.22 -5.24
N GLY A 97 14.90 -9.02 -6.12
CA GLY A 97 14.56 -10.40 -5.77
C GLY A 97 15.81 -11.16 -5.32
N TYR A 98 15.64 -12.22 -4.51
CA TYR A 98 16.75 -13.10 -4.16
C TYR A 98 17.50 -13.50 -5.43
N PRO A 99 18.85 -13.43 -5.47
CA PRO A 99 19.57 -14.03 -6.58
C PRO A 99 19.20 -15.51 -6.61
N VAL A 100 18.82 -16.01 -7.78
CA VAL A 100 18.69 -17.44 -8.00
C VAL A 100 20.06 -18.02 -7.70
N LEU A 101 20.15 -18.86 -6.66
CA LEU A 101 21.37 -19.63 -6.42
C LEU A 101 21.41 -20.69 -7.51
N ASP A 102 22.49 -20.69 -8.30
CA ASP A 102 22.77 -21.71 -9.31
C ASP A 102 22.78 -23.13 -8.72
#